data_AF-A0A850GBP5-F1
#
_entry.id   AF-A0A850GBP5-F1
#
_cell.length_a   1.000
_cell.length_b   1.000
_cell.length_c   1.000
_cell.angle_alpha   90.00
_cell.angle_beta   90.00
_cell.angle_gamma   90.00
#
_symmetry.space_group_name_H-M   'P 1'
#
loop_
_entity.id
_entity.type
_entity.pdbx_description
1 polymer ?
#
loop_
_entity_poly.entity_id
_entity_poly.type
_entity_poly.pdbx_seq_one_letter_code
_entity_poly.pdbx_strand_id
1 'polypeptide(L)'
;MRRQYGIQYALVVLGLGALACTNSGGSEDSESNEGGAEASDTGGDSAEGGSAGTSAGETTEGGTTEGETTEGETTDSGTTDSGTTDSGTTDSGTTEGESGEESSGEGTTEGSGTDGEDTQGESTDGGSVNELGADACSGYATRYWDCCKAHCGWEGNVNAATEPLSSCNQANVSLGTDYNVVSACSSPGPSAAHTCFNMAPWAVSDTLAYGFAAVPATGDICGRCYQLEFDGTGHYSANDVGSAALAGKTMIVQATNIGYDVGGGQFDILTPGGGVGAFDACSSQWGVDSSELGAVYGGFMTACQEQYGYDDHDLLTSCVLDRCTAVFNDAGMEDLLAGCQWYAGWYETADNPNLKYQEVECPQALIDLSGIDRGPLDDVQSCSGGGGGSDCSQEEMDNCDCAWTNGGSSCGEDDGSCCWTACCG
;
A
#
# COMPACT_ATOMS: atom_id res chain seq x y z
N MET A 1 22.55 9.29 -48.78
CA MET A 1 23.79 9.63 -48.05
C MET A 1 23.74 8.92 -46.71
N ARG A 2 24.61 7.91 -46.50
CA ARG A 2 24.69 7.15 -45.24
C ARG A 2 25.51 7.94 -44.23
N ARG A 3 25.04 8.09 -42.98
CA ARG A 3 25.90 8.44 -41.84
C ARG A 3 25.83 7.31 -40.83
N GLN A 4 26.94 6.58 -40.74
CA GLN A 4 27.25 5.64 -39.67
C GLN A 4 27.68 6.45 -38.44
N TYR A 5 27.08 6.19 -37.29
CA TYR A 5 27.66 6.56 -35.99
C TYR A 5 28.18 5.27 -35.34
N GLY A 6 29.51 5.18 -35.23
CA GLY A 6 30.21 4.06 -34.60
C GLY A 6 30.32 4.27 -33.10
N ILE A 7 29.92 3.24 -32.35
CA ILE A 7 30.10 3.10 -30.91
C ILE A 7 31.52 2.55 -30.67
N GLN A 8 32.35 3.27 -29.92
CA GLN A 8 33.65 2.80 -29.45
C GLN A 8 33.49 2.25 -28.02
N TYR A 9 33.73 0.95 -27.88
CA TYR A 9 33.84 0.24 -26.60
C TYR A 9 35.20 0.57 -25.94
N ALA A 10 35.19 1.07 -24.71
CA ALA A 10 36.37 1.11 -23.86
C ALA A 10 36.34 -0.08 -22.88
N LEU A 11 37.19 -1.05 -23.16
CA LEU A 11 37.44 -2.24 -22.36
C LEU A 11 38.36 -1.85 -21.17
N VAL A 12 37.86 -1.85 -19.94
CA VAL A 12 38.71 -1.75 -18.74
C VAL A 12 38.88 -3.15 -18.17
N VAL A 13 40.09 -3.67 -18.31
CA VAL A 13 40.55 -4.93 -17.71
C VAL A 13 40.97 -4.62 -16.27
N LEU A 14 40.22 -5.12 -15.29
CA LEU A 14 40.68 -5.20 -13.90
C LEU A 14 40.97 -6.66 -13.56
N GLY A 15 42.22 -6.89 -13.18
CA GLY A 15 42.79 -8.21 -12.94
C GLY A 15 42.30 -8.86 -11.65
N LEU A 16 42.07 -10.16 -11.75
CA LEU A 16 41.93 -11.10 -10.65
C LEU A 16 43.18 -11.12 -9.77
N GLY A 17 42.99 -10.91 -8.47
CA GLY A 17 43.98 -11.19 -7.42
C GLY A 17 43.33 -12.04 -6.35
N ALA A 18 43.42 -13.36 -6.50
CA ALA A 18 43.12 -14.31 -5.43
C ALA A 18 44.25 -14.31 -4.40
N LEU A 19 43.93 -14.19 -3.10
CA LEU A 19 44.87 -14.52 -2.04
C LEU A 19 44.17 -15.31 -0.93
N ALA A 20 44.85 -16.39 -0.55
CA ALA A 20 44.34 -17.53 0.19
C ALA A 20 44.26 -17.31 1.71
N CYS A 21 43.44 -18.13 2.35
CA CYS A 21 43.40 -18.36 3.79
C CYS A 21 44.75 -18.82 4.35
N THR A 22 45.13 -18.30 5.51
CA THR A 22 45.93 -19.03 6.50
C THR A 22 45.46 -18.68 7.91
N ASN A 23 45.11 -19.72 8.65
CA ASN A 23 44.86 -19.73 10.08
C ASN A 23 46.18 -19.96 10.82
N SER A 24 46.46 -19.17 11.86
CA SER A 24 47.48 -19.50 12.88
C SER A 24 47.21 -18.66 14.12
N GLY A 25 46.93 -19.35 15.22
CA GLY A 25 46.66 -18.76 16.53
C GLY A 25 47.89 -18.56 17.42
N GLY A 26 47.58 -18.06 18.62
CA GLY A 26 48.46 -17.87 19.78
C GLY A 26 49.17 -16.52 19.78
N SER A 27 49.36 -15.79 20.87
CA SER A 27 49.05 -15.86 22.31
C SER A 27 49.60 -14.55 22.93
N GLU A 28 49.36 -14.30 24.23
CA GLU A 28 49.93 -13.22 25.09
C GLU A 28 49.11 -11.90 25.09
N ASP A 29 48.75 -11.24 26.21
CA ASP A 29 49.05 -11.46 27.63
C ASP A 29 48.10 -10.63 28.54
N SER A 30 47.77 -11.21 29.71
CA SER A 30 47.73 -10.60 31.06
C SER A 30 47.05 -9.26 31.37
N GLU A 31 46.06 -9.25 32.28
CA GLU A 31 46.13 -8.68 33.65
C GLU A 31 44.73 -8.55 34.29
N SER A 32 44.50 -9.23 35.42
CA SER A 32 43.34 -8.99 36.30
C SER A 32 43.78 -9.16 37.76
N ASN A 33 43.63 -8.11 38.56
CA ASN A 33 43.91 -8.12 39.99
C ASN A 33 42.76 -7.49 40.80
N GLU A 34 42.66 -7.97 42.04
CA GLU A 34 41.86 -7.53 43.20
C GLU A 34 40.41 -8.03 43.25
N GLY A 35 39.91 -8.73 44.27
CA GLY A 35 40.32 -8.89 45.68
C GLY A 35 39.11 -8.52 46.55
N GLY A 36 38.40 -9.45 47.18
CA GLY A 36 38.52 -9.69 48.63
C GLY A 36 37.19 -9.42 49.36
N ALA A 37 36.83 -10.27 50.32
CA ALA A 37 35.49 -10.43 50.89
C ALA A 37 35.30 -9.87 52.32
N GLU A 38 34.03 -9.86 52.75
CA GLU A 38 33.47 -10.17 54.10
C GLU A 38 32.70 -9.07 54.89
N ALA A 39 31.39 -9.35 55.01
CA ALA A 39 30.49 -9.41 56.18
C ALA A 39 30.39 -8.30 57.25
N SER A 40 29.14 -7.90 57.55
CA SER A 40 28.58 -7.96 58.92
C SER A 40 27.04 -7.90 58.94
N ASP A 41 26.48 -8.66 59.88
CA ASP A 41 25.09 -9.01 60.19
C ASP A 41 24.44 -8.01 61.17
N THR A 42 23.10 -7.92 61.22
CA THR A 42 22.30 -7.93 62.48
C THR A 42 20.77 -7.87 62.22
N GLY A 43 20.09 -8.99 62.54
CA GLY A 43 18.82 -9.12 63.29
C GLY A 43 17.50 -8.56 62.72
N GLY A 44 16.32 -9.20 62.82
CA GLY A 44 15.86 -10.42 63.49
C GLY A 44 14.32 -10.38 63.69
N ASP A 45 13.67 -11.56 63.63
CA ASP A 45 12.36 -11.97 64.22
C ASP A 45 11.04 -11.23 63.79
N SER A 46 9.86 -11.85 63.60
CA SER A 46 9.38 -13.23 63.71
C SER A 46 7.89 -13.33 63.31
N ALA A 47 7.47 -14.58 63.00
CA ALA A 47 6.15 -15.22 63.24
C ALA A 47 4.92 -14.81 62.40
N GLU A 48 3.96 -15.69 62.06
CA GLU A 48 3.82 -17.15 61.88
C GLU A 48 2.34 -17.42 61.49
N GLY A 49 2.06 -18.57 60.84
CA GLY A 49 0.73 -19.20 60.67
C GLY A 49 0.11 -19.04 59.26
N GLY A 50 -0.07 -20.04 58.40
CA GLY A 50 -0.55 -21.43 58.59
C GLY A 50 -2.10 -21.43 58.67
N SER A 51 -2.92 -22.20 57.95
CA SER A 51 -2.78 -23.32 57.01
C SER A 51 -4.15 -23.61 56.37
N ALA A 52 -4.15 -24.01 55.09
CA ALA A 52 -5.01 -24.94 54.34
C ALA A 52 -6.55 -25.05 54.53
N GLY A 53 -7.27 -25.15 53.39
CA GLY A 53 -8.63 -25.69 53.32
C GLY A 53 -9.34 -25.61 51.95
N THR A 54 -9.07 -26.61 51.10
CA THR A 54 -9.76 -27.16 49.91
C THR A 54 -11.23 -26.75 49.60
N SER A 55 -11.55 -26.48 48.32
CA SER A 55 -12.57 -27.22 47.52
C SER A 55 -12.78 -26.61 46.12
N ALA A 56 -13.05 -27.51 45.17
CA ALA A 56 -13.30 -27.33 43.74
C ALA A 56 -14.49 -26.45 43.37
N GLY A 57 -14.44 -25.91 42.16
CA GLY A 57 -15.52 -25.23 41.45
C GLY A 57 -15.14 -25.06 39.98
N GLU A 58 -15.37 -26.11 39.20
CA GLU A 58 -15.36 -26.13 37.74
C GLU A 58 -16.60 -25.40 37.22
N THR A 59 -16.42 -24.44 36.30
CA THR A 59 -17.51 -23.93 35.45
C THR A 59 -16.98 -23.75 34.03
N THR A 60 -17.38 -24.69 33.19
CA THR A 60 -17.38 -24.66 31.73
C THR A 60 -18.65 -23.98 31.21
N GLU A 61 -18.62 -23.58 29.94
CA GLU A 61 -19.68 -23.17 28.99
C GLU A 61 -19.54 -21.73 28.49
N GLY A 62 -19.61 -21.44 27.18
CA GLY A 62 -19.91 -22.32 26.05
C GLY A 62 -19.56 -21.65 24.72
N GLY A 63 -18.95 -22.43 23.82
CA GLY A 63 -18.80 -22.10 22.41
C GLY A 63 -19.97 -22.72 21.64
N THR A 64 -20.57 -21.94 20.74
CA THR A 64 -21.57 -22.42 19.78
C THR A 64 -20.88 -22.74 18.46
N THR A 65 -20.79 -24.02 18.14
CA THR A 65 -20.51 -24.56 16.80
C THR A 65 -21.82 -24.97 16.15
N GLU A 66 -22.11 -24.39 14.99
CA GLU A 66 -22.98 -24.98 13.96
C GLU A 66 -22.04 -25.37 12.81
N GLY A 67 -22.09 -26.53 12.16
CA GLY A 67 -23.14 -27.52 12.03
C GLY A 67 -23.02 -28.07 10.61
N GLU A 68 -22.03 -28.94 10.37
CA GLU A 68 -21.87 -29.66 9.11
C GLU A 68 -23.11 -30.51 8.80
N THR A 69 -23.61 -30.42 7.57
CA THR A 69 -24.49 -31.45 7.00
C THR A 69 -23.79 -32.08 5.80
N THR A 70 -23.48 -33.36 5.96
CA THR A 70 -22.97 -34.25 4.93
C THR A 70 -24.16 -35.04 4.38
N GLU A 71 -24.43 -34.92 3.08
CA GLU A 71 -25.23 -35.88 2.31
C GLU A 71 -24.39 -36.24 1.08
N GLY A 72 -24.14 -37.54 0.91
CA GLY A 72 -23.32 -38.11 -0.14
C GLY A 72 -24.13 -38.53 -1.38
N GLU A 73 -23.43 -39.31 -2.21
CA GLU A 73 -23.88 -39.97 -3.46
C GLU A 73 -23.83 -39.06 -4.71
N THR A 74 -23.22 -39.41 -5.84
CA THR A 74 -22.74 -40.68 -6.40
C THR A 74 -21.62 -40.41 -7.41
N THR A 75 -20.65 -41.32 -7.48
CA THR A 75 -19.68 -41.42 -8.57
C THR A 75 -20.35 -42.11 -9.76
N ASP A 76 -20.26 -41.51 -10.95
CA ASP A 76 -20.39 -42.26 -12.20
C ASP A 76 -19.19 -42.00 -13.12
N SER A 77 -18.58 -43.10 -13.52
CA SER A 77 -17.35 -43.18 -14.29
C SER A 77 -17.70 -43.44 -15.74
N GLY A 78 -17.66 -42.40 -16.59
CA GLY A 78 -17.75 -42.52 -18.05
C GLY A 78 -16.37 -42.69 -18.68
N THR A 79 -16.12 -43.86 -19.27
CA THR A 79 -14.88 -44.26 -19.93
C THR A 79 -14.87 -43.82 -21.41
N THR A 80 -13.74 -43.26 -21.86
CA THR A 80 -13.17 -43.14 -23.22
C THR A 80 -14.10 -42.95 -24.43
N ASP A 81 -13.79 -41.93 -25.24
CA ASP A 81 -13.70 -42.17 -26.68
C ASP A 81 -12.55 -41.39 -27.32
N SER A 82 -11.79 -42.09 -28.16
CA SER A 82 -10.66 -41.58 -28.92
C SER A 82 -11.13 -41.23 -30.33
N GLY A 83 -10.90 -40.00 -30.78
CA GLY A 83 -11.12 -39.57 -32.15
C GLY A 83 -9.91 -38.79 -32.66
N THR A 84 -9.14 -39.41 -33.55
CA THR A 84 -8.03 -38.81 -34.32
C THR A 84 -8.53 -38.34 -35.69
N THR A 85 -7.73 -37.50 -36.36
CA THR A 85 -7.81 -36.95 -37.74
C THR A 85 -8.52 -35.59 -37.85
N ASP A 86 -8.03 -34.58 -38.58
CA ASP A 86 -6.93 -34.50 -39.55
C ASP A 86 -6.40 -33.07 -39.72
N SER A 87 -5.24 -32.96 -40.34
CA SER A 87 -4.53 -31.72 -40.70
C SER A 87 -5.06 -31.08 -41.99
N GLY A 88 -4.86 -29.76 -42.13
CA GLY A 88 -4.98 -29.02 -43.40
C GLY A 88 -4.74 -27.51 -43.15
N THR A 89 -3.51 -27.03 -43.14
CA THR A 89 -2.77 -26.41 -44.27
C THR A 89 -3.24 -25.00 -44.65
N THR A 90 -2.38 -24.05 -44.29
CA THR A 90 -2.03 -22.75 -44.90
C THR A 90 -2.84 -22.24 -46.09
N ASP A 91 -3.18 -20.95 -46.07
CA ASP A 91 -2.85 -20.09 -47.22
C ASP A 91 -2.41 -18.68 -46.81
N SER A 92 -1.41 -18.20 -47.53
CA SER A 92 -0.77 -16.89 -47.39
C SER A 92 -1.40 -15.91 -48.38
N GLY A 93 -1.52 -14.64 -47.99
CA GLY A 93 -1.93 -13.56 -48.88
C GLY A 93 -1.25 -12.25 -48.51
N THR A 94 -0.09 -12.02 -49.11
CA THR A 94 0.65 -10.75 -49.18
C THR A 94 0.08 -9.82 -50.25
N THR A 95 0.03 -8.51 -49.99
CA THR A 95 0.42 -7.36 -50.86
C THR A 95 0.20 -6.06 -50.06
N GLU A 96 1.25 -5.28 -49.75
CA GLU A 96 1.71 -4.05 -50.45
C GLU A 96 0.61 -2.96 -50.53
N GLY A 97 0.78 -1.67 -50.20
CA GLY A 97 1.91 -0.75 -50.12
C GLY A 97 1.42 0.64 -50.62
N GLU A 98 2.08 1.74 -50.20
CA GLU A 98 1.87 3.18 -50.55
C GLU A 98 0.75 3.93 -49.78
N SER A 99 0.94 5.05 -49.05
CA SER A 99 1.76 6.29 -49.09
C SER A 99 1.21 7.45 -49.94
N GLY A 100 1.07 8.63 -49.31
CA GLY A 100 0.76 9.96 -49.91
C GLY A 100 -0.69 10.40 -49.65
N GLU A 101 -1.05 11.64 -49.33
CA GLU A 101 -0.40 12.96 -49.36
C GLU A 101 -1.18 13.95 -48.46
N GLU A 102 -0.48 15.02 -48.07
CA GLU A 102 -0.98 16.22 -47.40
C GLU A 102 -2.00 17.01 -48.24
N SER A 103 -2.91 17.75 -47.59
CA SER A 103 -3.47 18.98 -48.18
C SER A 103 -3.82 20.01 -47.10
N SER A 104 -3.03 21.07 -47.11
CA SER A 104 -3.26 22.38 -46.49
C SER A 104 -4.57 23.03 -46.95
N GLY A 105 -5.26 23.72 -46.05
CA GLY A 105 -6.40 24.58 -46.35
C GLY A 105 -6.47 25.75 -45.37
N GLU A 106 -5.82 26.85 -45.74
CA GLU A 106 -5.88 28.16 -45.07
C GLU A 106 -7.18 28.88 -45.45
N GLY A 107 -7.86 29.46 -44.46
CA GLY A 107 -9.05 30.28 -44.66
C GLY A 107 -9.20 31.30 -43.54
N THR A 108 -8.67 32.50 -43.75
CA THR A 108 -8.93 33.70 -42.95
C THR A 108 -10.16 34.44 -43.48
N THR A 109 -11.06 34.88 -42.61
CA THR A 109 -11.69 36.22 -42.67
C THR A 109 -12.53 36.53 -41.43
N GLU A 110 -12.56 37.82 -41.13
CA GLU A 110 -12.86 38.48 -39.86
C GLU A 110 -14.35 38.66 -39.52
N GLY A 111 -14.64 38.72 -38.21
CA GLY A 111 -15.26 39.88 -37.58
C GLY A 111 -16.79 39.96 -37.49
N SER A 112 -17.33 39.84 -36.28
CA SER A 112 -18.00 40.94 -35.54
C SER A 112 -18.73 40.38 -34.30
N GLY A 113 -18.43 40.91 -33.12
CA GLY A 113 -18.85 40.35 -31.83
C GLY A 113 -20.22 40.79 -31.30
N THR A 114 -20.59 40.19 -30.16
CA THR A 114 -21.24 40.82 -28.98
C THR A 114 -21.26 39.82 -27.82
N ASP A 115 -20.68 40.25 -26.70
CA ASP A 115 -20.91 39.91 -25.28
C ASP A 115 -21.80 38.71 -24.91
N GLY A 116 -21.21 37.76 -24.16
CA GLY A 116 -21.91 36.68 -23.46
C GLY A 116 -20.95 35.88 -22.58
N GLU A 117 -21.16 36.01 -21.27
CA GLU A 117 -20.48 35.41 -20.10
C GLU A 117 -19.95 33.97 -20.26
N ASP A 118 -18.77 33.76 -19.66
CA ASP A 118 -17.94 32.55 -19.68
C ASP A 118 -18.68 31.25 -19.33
N THR A 119 -18.58 30.27 -20.22
CA THR A 119 -18.54 28.85 -19.83
C THR A 119 -17.71 28.12 -20.88
N GLN A 120 -16.39 28.07 -20.63
CA GLN A 120 -15.47 27.28 -21.44
C GLN A 120 -14.75 26.30 -20.53
N GLY A 121 -15.37 25.13 -20.35
CA GLY A 121 -14.63 23.91 -20.15
C GLY A 121 -14.03 23.54 -21.50
N GLU A 122 -12.74 23.81 -21.69
CA GLU A 122 -11.95 23.12 -22.69
C GLU A 122 -10.55 22.86 -22.15
N SER A 123 -10.26 21.57 -22.07
CA SER A 123 -8.99 20.96 -21.72
C SER A 123 -7.92 21.36 -22.73
N THR A 124 -6.82 21.92 -22.23
CA THR A 124 -5.45 21.62 -22.69
C THR A 124 -4.45 22.01 -21.61
N ASP A 125 -3.55 21.06 -21.31
CA ASP A 125 -2.19 21.23 -20.76
C ASP A 125 -1.99 21.02 -19.23
N GLY A 126 -1.46 19.84 -18.88
CA GLY A 126 -0.59 19.66 -17.71
C GLY A 126 -1.22 19.41 -16.33
N GLY A 127 -1.94 18.28 -16.14
CA GLY A 127 -1.95 17.51 -14.87
C GLY A 127 -2.24 18.21 -13.53
N SER A 128 -2.78 19.42 -13.50
CA SER A 128 -3.05 20.13 -12.25
C SER A 128 -4.42 19.74 -11.69
N VAL A 129 -4.42 19.14 -10.50
CA VAL A 129 -5.63 18.93 -9.68
C VAL A 129 -5.88 20.21 -8.88
N ASN A 130 -7.13 20.60 -8.67
CA ASN A 130 -7.45 21.79 -7.87
C ASN A 130 -7.06 21.55 -6.40
N GLU A 131 -6.44 22.53 -5.75
CA GLU A 131 -6.15 22.48 -4.31
C GLU A 131 -7.43 22.28 -3.49
N LEU A 132 -7.31 21.56 -2.38
CA LEU A 132 -8.45 21.27 -1.52
C LEU A 132 -8.85 22.48 -0.69
N GLY A 133 -10.16 22.66 -0.52
CA GLY A 133 -10.75 23.76 0.26
C GLY A 133 -10.48 23.66 1.76
N ALA A 134 -10.85 24.70 2.50
CA ALA A 134 -10.74 24.72 3.96
C ALA A 134 -11.69 23.72 4.67
N ASP A 135 -12.67 23.20 3.93
CA ASP A 135 -13.64 22.19 4.33
C ASP A 135 -13.17 20.74 4.07
N ALA A 136 -11.96 20.56 3.55
CA ALA A 136 -11.35 19.24 3.37
C ALA A 136 -11.01 18.58 4.73
N CYS A 137 -11.07 17.26 4.75
CA CYS A 137 -10.92 16.46 5.96
C CYS A 137 -9.44 16.30 6.32
N SER A 138 -9.11 16.28 7.61
CA SER A 138 -7.76 15.94 8.08
C SER A 138 -7.57 14.42 8.07
N GLY A 139 -6.40 13.95 7.66
CA GLY A 139 -6.03 12.54 7.64
C GLY A 139 -4.52 12.33 7.68
N TYR A 140 -4.11 11.07 7.54
CA TYR A 140 -2.70 10.71 7.41
C TYR A 140 -2.56 9.44 6.58
N ALA A 141 -1.39 9.22 6.02
CA ALA A 141 -1.10 8.03 5.25
C ALA A 141 -0.25 7.03 6.05
N THR A 142 -0.46 5.75 5.83
CA THR A 142 0.50 4.67 6.08
C THR A 142 0.86 3.99 4.76
N ARG A 143 1.58 2.88 4.82
CA ARG A 143 2.02 2.13 3.65
C ARG A 143 1.92 0.63 3.93
N TYR A 144 1.50 -0.14 2.93
CA TYR A 144 1.46 -1.59 3.02
C TYR A 144 1.55 -2.27 1.66
N TRP A 145 1.99 -3.54 1.66
CA TRP A 145 1.76 -4.48 0.56
C TRP A 145 1.86 -5.90 1.12
N ASP A 146 0.72 -6.55 1.30
CA ASP A 146 0.59 -7.86 1.95
C ASP A 146 0.42 -9.03 0.95
N CYS A 147 0.27 -8.70 -0.34
CA CYS A 147 -0.02 -9.61 -1.44
C CYS A 147 -1.37 -10.35 -1.35
N CYS A 148 -2.22 -10.00 -0.38
CA CYS A 148 -3.54 -10.58 -0.24
C CYS A 148 -4.43 -10.19 -1.42
N LYS A 149 -5.46 -10.98 -1.72
CA LYS A 149 -6.59 -10.50 -2.50
C LYS A 149 -7.26 -9.34 -1.75
N ALA A 150 -7.42 -8.20 -2.42
CA ALA A 150 -8.03 -7.02 -1.82
C ALA A 150 -9.53 -7.22 -1.53
N HIS A 151 -10.04 -6.52 -0.51
CA HIS A 151 -11.43 -6.58 -0.07
C HIS A 151 -12.43 -6.30 -1.19
N CYS A 152 -12.15 -5.35 -2.08
CA CYS A 152 -13.04 -4.99 -3.18
C CYS A 152 -13.01 -5.98 -4.36
N GLY A 153 -12.23 -7.07 -4.26
CA GLY A 153 -12.24 -8.17 -5.23
C GLY A 153 -13.29 -9.25 -4.97
N TRP A 154 -14.19 -9.04 -4.00
CA TRP A 154 -15.30 -9.94 -3.70
C TRP A 154 -16.61 -9.35 -4.20
N GLU A 155 -17.42 -10.16 -4.89
CA GLU A 155 -18.74 -9.75 -5.40
C GLU A 155 -19.66 -9.19 -4.30
N GLY A 156 -19.61 -9.76 -3.10
CA GLY A 156 -20.44 -9.32 -1.98
C GLY A 156 -20.02 -7.97 -1.36
N ASN A 157 -18.85 -7.44 -1.73
CA ASN A 157 -18.26 -6.24 -1.12
C ASN A 157 -18.34 -5.00 -2.01
N VAL A 158 -18.80 -5.14 -3.24
CA VAL A 158 -18.97 -4.03 -4.19
C VAL A 158 -20.45 -3.79 -4.45
N ASN A 159 -20.77 -2.59 -4.92
CA ASN A 159 -22.14 -2.26 -5.33
C ASN A 159 -22.53 -3.13 -6.55
N ALA A 160 -23.79 -3.53 -6.65
CA ALA A 160 -24.30 -4.33 -7.77
C ALA A 160 -24.16 -3.65 -9.15
N ALA A 161 -23.93 -2.33 -9.19
CA ALA A 161 -23.67 -1.57 -10.41
C ALA A 161 -22.19 -1.60 -10.86
N THR A 162 -21.29 -2.17 -10.05
CA THR A 162 -19.84 -2.15 -10.28
C THR A 162 -19.28 -3.56 -10.37
N GLU A 163 -18.30 -3.78 -11.24
CA GLU A 163 -17.55 -5.04 -11.26
C GLU A 163 -16.52 -5.06 -10.11
N PRO A 164 -16.32 -6.21 -9.43
CA PRO A 164 -15.27 -6.33 -8.42
C PRO A 164 -13.87 -6.18 -9.02
N LEU A 165 -12.92 -5.79 -8.17
CA LEU A 165 -11.51 -5.75 -8.53
C LEU A 165 -11.02 -7.13 -8.99
N SER A 166 -10.45 -7.22 -10.19
CA SER A 166 -9.77 -8.43 -10.64
C SER A 166 -8.58 -8.73 -9.72
N SER A 167 -8.42 -10.00 -9.34
CA SER A 167 -7.22 -10.50 -8.67
C SER A 167 -6.26 -11.15 -9.67
N CYS A 168 -5.04 -11.42 -9.24
CA CYS A 168 -4.04 -12.16 -10.02
C CYS A 168 -3.67 -13.46 -9.31
N ASN A 169 -3.18 -14.43 -10.07
CA ASN A 169 -2.55 -15.62 -9.49
C ASN A 169 -1.11 -15.29 -9.00
N GLN A 170 -0.44 -16.30 -8.46
CA GLN A 170 0.93 -16.18 -7.95
C GLN A 170 1.92 -15.57 -8.97
N ALA A 171 1.75 -15.86 -10.26
CA ALA A 171 2.60 -15.38 -11.35
C ALA A 171 2.15 -14.04 -11.96
N ASN A 172 1.32 -13.27 -11.24
CA ASN A 172 0.76 -12.00 -11.70
C ASN A 172 -0.06 -12.10 -12.99
N VAL A 173 -0.70 -13.25 -13.25
CA VAL A 173 -1.65 -13.39 -14.34
C VAL A 173 -3.05 -13.11 -13.82
N SER A 174 -3.76 -12.16 -14.45
CA SER A 174 -5.14 -11.81 -14.11
C SER A 174 -6.05 -13.05 -14.13
N LEU A 175 -6.86 -13.16 -13.09
CA LEU A 175 -7.92 -14.17 -12.96
C LEU A 175 -9.22 -13.72 -13.64
N GLY A 176 -9.23 -12.55 -14.28
CA GLY A 176 -10.39 -11.97 -14.94
C GLY A 176 -11.56 -11.82 -13.98
N THR A 177 -12.72 -12.32 -14.39
CA THR A 177 -13.96 -12.24 -13.63
C THR A 177 -14.18 -13.43 -12.68
N ASP A 178 -13.16 -14.23 -12.37
CA ASP A 178 -13.27 -15.27 -11.34
C ASP A 178 -13.04 -14.69 -9.94
N TYR A 179 -14.06 -13.99 -9.45
CA TYR A 179 -14.05 -13.33 -8.15
C TYR A 179 -14.19 -14.30 -6.97
N ASN A 180 -14.37 -15.59 -7.21
CA ASN A 180 -14.56 -16.59 -6.16
C ASN A 180 -13.24 -17.28 -5.74
N VAL A 181 -12.13 -16.98 -6.43
CA VAL A 181 -10.82 -17.48 -6.03
C VAL A 181 -10.45 -16.95 -4.65
N VAL A 182 -10.07 -17.87 -3.76
CA VAL A 182 -9.76 -17.60 -2.36
C VAL A 182 -8.46 -16.81 -2.24
N SER A 183 -8.44 -15.82 -1.34
CA SER A 183 -7.25 -15.03 -1.03
C SER A 183 -6.09 -15.91 -0.55
N ALA A 184 -4.89 -15.63 -1.04
CA ALA A 184 -3.67 -16.27 -0.56
C ALA A 184 -3.44 -16.09 0.95
N CYS A 185 -3.97 -15.02 1.55
CA CYS A 185 -3.87 -14.78 2.99
C CYS A 185 -4.82 -15.63 3.83
N SER A 186 -5.86 -16.20 3.22
CA SER A 186 -6.77 -17.15 3.88
C SER A 186 -6.45 -18.60 3.54
N SER A 187 -6.00 -18.85 2.31
CA SER A 187 -5.62 -20.18 1.84
C SER A 187 -4.45 -20.08 0.86
N PRO A 188 -3.20 -20.10 1.34
CA PRO A 188 -2.02 -20.03 0.49
C PRO A 188 -1.96 -21.21 -0.48
N GLY A 189 -1.64 -20.95 -1.75
CA GLY A 189 -1.49 -22.00 -2.76
C GLY A 189 -1.31 -21.44 -4.18
N PRO A 190 -0.93 -22.30 -5.14
CA PRO A 190 -0.60 -21.89 -6.51
C PRO A 190 -1.80 -21.35 -7.30
N SER A 191 -3.03 -21.66 -6.84
CA SER A 191 -4.28 -21.17 -7.41
C SER A 191 -4.94 -20.09 -6.54
N ALA A 192 -4.24 -19.59 -5.51
CA ALA A 192 -4.79 -18.55 -4.66
C ALA A 192 -4.75 -17.18 -5.36
N ALA A 193 -5.66 -16.31 -4.96
CA ALA A 193 -5.75 -14.95 -5.46
C ALA A 193 -4.87 -13.99 -4.66
N HIS A 194 -4.17 -13.13 -5.39
CA HIS A 194 -3.28 -12.09 -4.92
C HIS A 194 -3.69 -10.74 -5.50
N THR A 195 -3.22 -9.66 -4.87
CA THR A 195 -3.21 -8.33 -5.51
C THR A 195 -2.32 -8.36 -6.75
N CYS A 196 -2.79 -7.76 -7.85
CA CYS A 196 -2.03 -7.65 -9.11
C CYS A 196 -0.91 -6.60 -8.99
N PHE A 197 0.23 -6.83 -9.64
CA PHE A 197 1.40 -5.95 -9.49
C PHE A 197 1.20 -4.57 -10.11
N ASN A 198 0.39 -4.47 -11.17
CA ASN A 198 0.04 -3.21 -11.82
C ASN A 198 -0.83 -2.28 -10.93
N MET A 199 -1.23 -2.74 -9.74
CA MET A 199 -1.84 -1.92 -8.69
C MET A 199 -0.79 -1.11 -7.91
N ALA A 200 0.49 -1.17 -8.29
CA ALA A 200 1.53 -0.31 -7.76
C ALA A 200 1.27 1.18 -8.08
N PRO A 201 1.65 2.10 -7.18
CA PRO A 201 1.45 3.53 -7.35
C PRO A 201 2.44 4.12 -8.36
N TRP A 202 2.08 5.25 -8.98
CA TRP A 202 2.94 5.91 -9.97
C TRP A 202 2.80 7.43 -9.95
N ALA A 203 3.88 8.10 -10.39
CA ALA A 203 3.89 9.53 -10.59
C ALA A 203 3.26 9.87 -11.95
N VAL A 204 2.32 10.81 -11.96
CA VAL A 204 1.75 11.42 -13.17
C VAL A 204 2.56 12.65 -13.57
N SER A 205 3.03 13.40 -12.57
CA SER A 205 3.94 14.54 -12.70
C SER A 205 4.76 14.69 -11.42
N ASP A 206 5.61 15.72 -11.34
CA ASP A 206 6.41 16.01 -10.14
C ASP A 206 5.54 16.32 -8.90
N THR A 207 4.28 16.74 -9.09
CA THR A 207 3.34 17.15 -8.02
C THR A 207 2.08 16.31 -7.96
N LEU A 208 1.86 15.36 -8.89
CA LEU A 208 0.70 14.49 -8.91
C LEU A 208 1.11 13.02 -9.01
N ALA A 209 0.56 12.18 -8.14
CA ALA A 209 0.62 10.73 -8.25
C ALA A 209 -0.77 10.09 -8.21
N TYR A 210 -0.87 8.88 -8.73
CA TYR A 210 -2.04 8.02 -8.60
C TYR A 210 -1.66 6.70 -7.92
N GLY A 211 -2.62 6.08 -7.26
CA GLY A 211 -2.44 4.77 -6.66
C GLY A 211 -3.71 4.22 -6.03
N PHE A 212 -3.52 3.28 -5.12
CA PHE A 212 -4.61 2.58 -4.46
C PHE A 212 -4.36 2.55 -2.96
N ALA A 213 -5.43 2.41 -2.18
CA ALA A 213 -5.32 2.40 -0.73
C ALA A 213 -6.30 1.44 -0.06
N ALA A 214 -5.95 1.01 1.15
CA ALA A 214 -6.93 0.57 2.13
C ALA A 214 -7.44 1.78 2.92
N VAL A 215 -8.74 1.84 3.15
CA VAL A 215 -9.41 2.93 3.89
C VAL A 215 -10.24 2.35 5.06
N PRO A 216 -10.75 3.17 6.00
CA PRO A 216 -11.53 2.67 7.13
C PRO A 216 -12.71 1.80 6.70
N ALA A 217 -12.92 0.69 7.41
CA ALA A 217 -13.96 -0.31 7.15
C ALA A 217 -15.40 0.16 7.46
N THR A 218 -15.76 1.35 7.00
CA THR A 218 -17.04 2.02 7.28
C THR A 218 -17.71 2.46 5.98
N GLY A 219 -18.88 1.91 5.70
CA GLY A 219 -19.70 2.32 4.55
C GLY A 219 -19.36 1.62 3.23
N ASP A 220 -19.93 2.15 2.15
CA ASP A 220 -19.75 1.66 0.77
C ASP A 220 -18.49 2.28 0.15
N ILE A 221 -17.32 1.77 0.51
CA ILE A 221 -16.02 2.37 0.16
C ILE A 221 -15.45 1.90 -1.18
N CYS A 222 -15.79 0.69 -1.62
CA CYS A 222 -15.10 0.03 -2.72
C CYS A 222 -15.26 0.79 -4.03
N GLY A 223 -14.15 1.24 -4.61
CA GLY A 223 -14.11 2.00 -5.86
C GLY A 223 -14.24 3.51 -5.72
N ARG A 224 -14.43 4.05 -4.51
CA ARG A 224 -14.40 5.51 -4.28
C ARG A 224 -12.98 6.04 -4.45
N CYS A 225 -12.83 7.26 -4.96
CA CYS A 225 -11.54 7.92 -5.11
C CYS A 225 -11.40 9.11 -4.18
N TYR A 226 -10.20 9.31 -3.66
CA TYR A 226 -9.89 10.39 -2.73
C TYR A 226 -8.68 11.16 -3.24
N GLN A 227 -8.82 12.48 -3.31
CA GLN A 227 -7.69 13.38 -3.46
C GLN A 227 -7.06 13.57 -2.09
N LEU A 228 -5.75 13.39 -2.02
CA LEU A 228 -4.91 13.57 -0.84
C LEU A 228 -3.94 14.72 -1.11
N GLU A 229 -3.93 15.73 -0.26
CA GLU A 229 -3.00 16.85 -0.32
C GLU A 229 -2.08 16.80 0.91
N PHE A 230 -0.80 16.50 0.72
CA PHE A 230 0.14 16.37 1.83
C PHE A 230 0.51 17.74 2.40
N ASP A 231 0.46 17.85 3.74
CA ASP A 231 0.64 19.14 4.42
C ASP A 231 2.10 19.47 4.77
N GLY A 232 3.02 18.52 4.55
CA GLY A 232 4.43 18.68 4.86
C GLY A 232 4.84 18.20 6.26
N THR A 233 3.95 17.57 7.02
CA THR A 233 4.23 17.11 8.39
C THR A 233 4.08 15.61 8.52
N GLY A 234 4.89 14.97 9.37
CA GLY A 234 4.74 13.55 9.68
C GLY A 234 3.80 13.34 10.87
N HIS A 235 2.99 12.29 10.81
CA HIS A 235 2.01 11.95 11.84
C HIS A 235 2.66 11.58 13.18
N TYR A 236 3.70 10.73 13.13
CA TYR A 236 4.45 10.31 14.33
C TYR A 236 5.74 11.12 14.56
N SER A 237 6.18 11.87 13.55
CA SER A 237 7.36 12.74 13.60
C SER A 237 7.12 14.02 12.81
N ALA A 238 6.84 15.11 13.53
CA ALA A 238 6.56 16.40 12.90
C ALA A 238 7.71 16.95 12.02
N ASN A 239 8.94 16.44 12.21
CA ASN A 239 10.13 16.86 11.44
C ASN A 239 10.63 15.77 10.48
N ASP A 240 9.78 14.80 10.11
CA ASP A 240 10.15 13.82 9.09
C ASP A 240 10.50 14.52 7.76
N VAL A 241 11.71 14.24 7.27
CA VAL A 241 12.27 14.93 6.08
C VAL A 241 11.48 14.57 4.82
N GLY A 242 11.05 13.30 4.69
CA GLY A 242 10.27 12.85 3.54
C GLY A 242 8.89 13.50 3.53
N SER A 243 8.20 13.51 4.67
CA SER A 243 6.89 14.17 4.81
C SER A 243 6.99 15.66 4.49
N ALA A 244 8.04 16.36 4.96
CA ALA A 244 8.29 17.75 4.61
C ALA A 244 8.50 17.98 3.11
N ALA A 245 9.14 17.04 2.41
CA ALA A 245 9.34 17.11 0.96
C ALA A 245 8.05 16.85 0.15
N LEU A 246 7.01 16.29 0.78
CA LEU A 246 5.69 16.11 0.14
C LEU A 246 4.79 17.33 0.22
N ALA A 247 5.16 18.39 0.95
CA ALA A 247 4.32 19.59 1.09
C ALA A 247 3.84 20.12 -0.26
N GLY A 248 2.51 20.17 -0.45
CA GLY A 248 1.88 20.66 -1.67
C GLY A 248 1.89 19.67 -2.86
N LYS A 249 2.38 18.44 -2.68
CA LYS A 249 2.12 17.35 -3.63
C LYS A 249 0.72 16.77 -3.39
N THR A 250 0.11 16.30 -4.46
CA THR A 250 -1.21 15.69 -4.45
C THR A 250 -1.13 14.24 -4.91
N MET A 251 -1.89 13.36 -4.27
CA MET A 251 -2.11 11.98 -4.73
C MET A 251 -3.61 11.73 -4.88
N ILE A 252 -4.05 11.09 -5.95
CA ILE A 252 -5.42 10.55 -6.02
C ILE A 252 -5.35 9.04 -5.86
N VAL A 253 -6.07 8.51 -4.87
CA VAL A 253 -6.13 7.07 -4.60
C VAL A 253 -7.52 6.52 -4.83
N GLN A 254 -7.62 5.30 -5.38
CA GLN A 254 -8.86 4.53 -5.34
C GLN A 254 -8.86 3.55 -4.17
N ALA A 255 -9.95 3.53 -3.41
CA ALA A 255 -10.15 2.58 -2.31
C ALA A 255 -10.45 1.18 -2.86
N THR A 256 -9.49 0.26 -2.68
CA THR A 256 -9.58 -1.13 -3.14
C THR A 256 -9.59 -2.14 -1.99
N ASN A 257 -9.24 -1.68 -0.79
CA ASN A 257 -9.19 -2.51 0.40
C ASN A 257 -9.76 -1.78 1.62
N ILE A 258 -9.97 -2.51 2.71
CA ILE A 258 -10.29 -1.93 4.02
C ILE A 258 -9.23 -2.29 5.04
N GLY A 259 -8.96 -1.38 5.97
CA GLY A 259 -8.27 -1.67 7.22
C GLY A 259 -9.27 -1.72 8.38
N TYR A 260 -9.14 -2.69 9.28
CA TYR A 260 -9.96 -2.76 10.50
C TYR A 260 -9.30 -2.02 11.67
N ASP A 261 -8.02 -1.69 11.53
CA ASP A 261 -7.17 -0.91 12.42
C ASP A 261 -7.06 0.57 12.01
N VAL A 262 -7.67 0.95 10.88
CA VAL A 262 -7.56 2.29 10.31
C VAL A 262 -8.80 3.13 10.65
N GLY A 263 -8.58 4.22 11.40
CA GLY A 263 -9.62 5.12 11.90
C GLY A 263 -9.19 6.59 11.78
N GLY A 264 -10.14 7.51 11.70
CA GLY A 264 -9.86 8.96 11.75
C GLY A 264 -9.15 9.52 10.51
N GLY A 265 -9.50 9.08 9.30
CA GLY A 265 -8.93 9.62 8.05
C GLY A 265 -7.58 9.00 7.64
N GLN A 266 -7.28 7.79 8.12
CA GLN A 266 -6.08 7.05 7.71
C GLN A 266 -6.24 6.42 6.31
N PHE A 267 -5.23 6.58 5.46
CA PHE A 267 -5.11 5.93 4.15
C PHE A 267 -3.88 5.02 4.13
N ASP A 268 -4.08 3.72 4.03
CA ASP A 268 -2.96 2.78 3.90
C ASP A 268 -2.59 2.63 2.43
N ILE A 269 -1.55 3.34 1.98
CA ILE A 269 -1.20 3.43 0.57
C ILE A 269 -0.56 2.11 0.13
N LEU A 270 -1.15 1.48 -0.88
CA LEU A 270 -0.66 0.22 -1.43
C LEU A 270 0.71 0.45 -2.09
N THR A 271 1.78 0.05 -1.42
CA THR A 271 3.16 0.39 -1.73
C THR A 271 4.05 -0.85 -1.64
N PRO A 272 4.59 -1.36 -2.77
CA PRO A 272 5.51 -2.50 -2.73
C PRO A 272 6.69 -2.23 -1.80
N GLY A 273 6.92 -3.13 -0.82
CA GLY A 273 7.93 -2.93 0.23
C GLY A 273 7.50 -2.06 1.41
N GLY A 274 6.22 -1.65 1.47
CA GLY A 274 5.63 -0.88 2.57
C GLY A 274 5.41 -1.67 3.86
N GLY A 275 5.53 -3.00 3.81
CA GLY A 275 5.32 -3.91 4.93
C GLY A 275 4.08 -4.77 4.71
N VAL A 276 4.16 -6.02 5.13
CA VAL A 276 3.09 -7.01 4.95
C VAL A 276 1.99 -6.88 6.01
N GLY A 277 2.29 -6.24 7.14
CA GLY A 277 1.34 -6.07 8.24
C GLY A 277 0.91 -7.40 8.84
N ALA A 278 -0.39 -7.54 9.12
CA ALA A 278 -0.94 -8.71 9.81
C ALA A 278 -0.87 -10.02 8.99
N PHE A 279 -0.74 -9.93 7.67
CA PHE A 279 -0.78 -11.08 6.77
C PHE A 279 0.42 -11.06 5.82
N ASP A 280 1.09 -12.20 5.62
CA ASP A 280 2.19 -12.32 4.67
C ASP A 280 1.84 -13.38 3.60
N ALA A 281 1.29 -12.93 2.46
CA ALA A 281 1.24 -13.76 1.26
C ALA A 281 2.43 -13.51 0.34
N CYS A 282 3.21 -12.45 0.56
CA CYS A 282 4.29 -12.02 -0.32
C CYS A 282 5.49 -12.95 -0.31
N SER A 283 5.91 -13.44 0.86
CA SER A 283 7.02 -14.40 0.97
C SER A 283 6.75 -15.63 0.09
N SER A 284 5.51 -16.13 0.14
CA SER A 284 5.07 -17.24 -0.71
C SER A 284 4.92 -16.84 -2.18
N GLN A 285 4.38 -15.66 -2.47
CA GLN A 285 4.11 -15.23 -3.85
C GLN A 285 5.41 -15.04 -4.63
N TRP A 286 6.37 -14.34 -4.02
CA TRP A 286 7.63 -13.94 -4.65
C TRP A 286 8.76 -14.95 -4.41
N GLY A 287 8.56 -15.92 -3.52
CA GLY A 287 9.55 -16.96 -3.24
C GLY A 287 10.78 -16.44 -2.50
N VAL A 288 10.57 -15.47 -1.61
CA VAL A 288 11.61 -14.82 -0.78
C VAL A 288 11.38 -15.12 0.69
N ASP A 289 12.43 -15.07 1.51
CA ASP A 289 12.29 -15.21 2.95
C ASP A 289 11.58 -13.97 3.53
N SER A 290 10.71 -14.12 4.53
CA SER A 290 9.98 -12.97 5.11
C SER A 290 10.90 -11.88 5.66
N SER A 291 12.15 -12.21 6.04
CA SER A 291 13.14 -11.20 6.45
C SER A 291 13.64 -10.31 5.31
N GLU A 292 13.52 -10.75 4.07
CA GLU A 292 13.88 -9.96 2.88
C GLU A 292 12.83 -8.88 2.59
N LEU A 293 11.60 -9.08 3.08
CA LEU A 293 10.48 -8.12 2.95
C LEU A 293 10.60 -6.89 3.88
N GLY A 294 11.61 -6.86 4.74
CA GLY A 294 11.82 -5.78 5.72
C GLY A 294 11.07 -6.02 7.02
N ALA A 295 10.74 -4.94 7.74
CA ALA A 295 9.95 -5.03 8.95
C ALA A 295 8.50 -5.39 8.63
N VAL A 296 7.84 -6.12 9.53
CA VAL A 296 6.43 -6.54 9.36
C VAL A 296 5.54 -5.33 9.09
N TYR A 297 5.69 -4.28 9.89
CA TYR A 297 5.03 -2.99 9.70
C TYR A 297 6.05 -1.95 9.23
N GLY A 298 5.72 -1.20 8.18
CA GLY A 298 6.58 -0.17 7.61
C GLY A 298 7.70 -0.68 6.68
N GLY A 299 7.87 -2.00 6.56
CA GLY A 299 8.58 -2.66 5.47
C GLY A 299 10.06 -2.28 5.36
N PHE A 300 10.49 -1.96 4.14
CA PHE A 300 11.88 -1.61 3.85
C PHE A 300 12.32 -0.35 4.59
N MET A 301 11.46 0.67 4.67
CA MET A 301 11.81 1.92 5.32
C MET A 301 12.11 1.71 6.81
N THR A 302 11.24 0.98 7.52
CA THR A 302 11.45 0.69 8.94
C THR A 302 12.65 -0.22 9.16
N ALA A 303 12.88 -1.21 8.30
CA ALA A 303 14.11 -2.02 8.36
C ALA A 303 15.39 -1.18 8.16
N CYS A 304 15.34 -0.17 7.28
CA CYS A 304 16.45 0.75 7.07
C CYS A 304 16.67 1.68 8.28
N GLN A 305 15.60 2.19 8.89
CA GLN A 305 15.65 2.99 10.13
C GLN A 305 16.25 2.19 11.28
N GLU A 306 15.86 0.93 11.46
CA GLU A 306 16.43 0.04 12.48
C GLU A 306 17.92 -0.21 12.27
N GLN A 307 18.36 -0.28 11.02
CA GLN A 307 19.74 -0.56 10.66
C GLN A 307 20.66 0.66 10.78
N TYR A 308 20.19 1.84 10.38
CA TYR A 308 21.02 3.03 10.19
C TYR A 308 20.66 4.20 11.11
N GLY A 309 19.58 4.10 11.88
CA GLY A 309 19.01 5.21 12.64
C GLY A 309 18.05 6.06 11.80
N TYR A 310 17.58 7.18 12.36
CA TYR A 310 16.49 7.98 11.78
C TYR A 310 16.96 9.30 11.15
N ASP A 311 18.21 9.70 11.37
CA ASP A 311 18.66 11.08 11.11
C ASP A 311 19.17 11.33 9.68
N ASP A 312 19.57 10.27 8.96
CA ASP A 312 20.20 10.37 7.64
C ASP A 312 19.24 9.93 6.53
N HIS A 313 18.42 10.87 6.07
CA HIS A 313 17.37 10.63 5.08
C HIS A 313 17.90 10.11 3.74
N ASP A 314 19.05 10.60 3.28
CA ASP A 314 19.67 10.16 2.03
C ASP A 314 20.16 8.70 2.13
N LEU A 315 20.71 8.33 3.28
CA LEU A 315 21.12 6.95 3.58
C LEU A 315 19.91 6.02 3.67
N LEU A 316 18.82 6.46 4.32
CA LEU A 316 17.57 5.70 4.39
C LEU A 316 16.95 5.49 3.01
N THR A 317 16.88 6.54 2.19
CA THR A 317 16.41 6.47 0.81
C THR A 317 17.24 5.50 -0.03
N SER A 318 18.56 5.58 0.08
CA SER A 318 19.47 4.66 -0.61
C SER A 318 19.27 3.20 -0.17
N CYS A 319 19.10 2.97 1.14
CA CYS A 319 18.83 1.64 1.69
C CYS A 319 17.49 1.07 1.18
N VAL A 320 16.44 1.89 1.09
CA VAL A 320 15.14 1.47 0.53
C VAL A 320 15.29 1.09 -0.94
N LEU A 321 15.99 1.89 -1.75
CA LEU A 321 16.24 1.58 -3.17
C LEU A 321 17.04 0.29 -3.38
N ASP A 322 18.04 0.04 -2.54
CA ASP A 322 18.81 -1.22 -2.56
C ASP A 322 17.89 -2.42 -2.28
N ARG A 323 16.97 -2.29 -1.31
CA ARG A 323 15.98 -3.34 -1.00
C ARG A 323 14.95 -3.53 -2.09
N CYS A 324 14.46 -2.46 -2.71
CA CYS A 324 13.60 -2.52 -3.90
C CYS A 324 14.26 -3.37 -4.99
N THR A 325 15.54 -3.10 -5.27
CA THR A 325 16.30 -3.83 -6.29
C THR A 325 16.56 -5.28 -5.88
N ALA A 326 16.81 -5.54 -4.59
CA ALA A 326 17.07 -6.89 -4.11
C ALA A 326 15.85 -7.81 -4.26
N VAL A 327 14.63 -7.29 -4.03
CA VAL A 327 13.40 -8.10 -4.05
C VAL A 327 12.71 -8.09 -5.42
N PHE A 328 12.74 -6.97 -6.17
CA PHE A 328 11.88 -6.76 -7.34
C PHE A 328 12.62 -6.67 -8.68
N ASN A 329 13.93 -6.99 -8.76
CA ASN A 329 14.69 -6.88 -10.01
C ASN A 329 14.56 -8.09 -10.95
N ASP A 330 13.74 -9.09 -10.60
CA ASP A 330 13.45 -10.22 -11.46
C ASP A 330 12.45 -9.88 -12.57
N ALA A 331 12.58 -10.55 -13.72
CA ALA A 331 11.70 -10.34 -14.86
C ALA A 331 10.23 -10.66 -14.50
N GLY A 332 9.31 -9.77 -14.87
CA GLY A 332 7.90 -9.87 -14.50
C GLY A 332 7.52 -9.16 -13.19
N MET A 333 8.48 -8.52 -12.51
CA MET A 333 8.25 -7.70 -11.30
C MET A 333 8.42 -6.20 -11.56
N GLU A 334 8.42 -5.77 -12.82
CA GLU A 334 8.73 -4.39 -13.21
C GLU A 334 7.79 -3.37 -12.55
N ASP A 335 6.49 -3.70 -12.42
CA ASP A 335 5.51 -2.83 -11.74
C ASP A 335 5.82 -2.70 -10.24
N LEU A 336 6.24 -3.77 -9.57
CA LEU A 336 6.61 -3.74 -8.16
C LEU A 336 7.89 -2.92 -7.94
N LEU A 337 8.89 -3.11 -8.81
CA LEU A 337 10.12 -2.34 -8.76
C LEU A 337 9.83 -0.85 -8.97
N ALA A 338 9.00 -0.52 -9.96
CA ALA A 338 8.60 0.85 -10.24
C ALA A 338 7.82 1.47 -9.07
N GLY A 339 6.88 0.76 -8.45
CA GLY A 339 6.15 1.22 -7.27
C GLY A 339 7.03 1.43 -6.04
N CYS A 340 7.99 0.52 -5.82
CA CYS A 340 8.95 0.66 -4.72
C CYS A 340 9.90 1.85 -4.94
N GLN A 341 10.34 2.07 -6.18
CA GLN A 341 11.13 3.24 -6.55
C GLN A 341 10.31 4.54 -6.51
N TRP A 342 9.02 4.49 -6.83
CA TRP A 342 8.11 5.62 -6.64
C TRP A 342 8.05 6.04 -5.17
N TYR A 343 7.99 5.08 -4.25
CA TYR A 343 8.00 5.38 -2.81
C TYR A 343 9.29 6.09 -2.39
N ALA A 344 10.44 5.61 -2.88
CA ALA A 344 11.71 6.23 -2.56
C ALA A 344 11.93 7.60 -3.24
N GLY A 345 11.41 7.77 -4.45
CA GLY A 345 11.61 8.98 -5.26
C GLY A 345 10.48 9.99 -5.08
N TRP A 346 9.31 9.72 -5.67
CA TRP A 346 8.21 10.69 -5.69
C TRP A 346 7.60 10.91 -4.31
N TYR A 347 7.44 9.82 -3.54
CA TYR A 347 6.92 9.84 -2.17
C TYR A 347 8.01 10.21 -1.13
N GLU A 348 9.25 10.42 -1.57
CA GLU A 348 10.37 10.92 -0.78
C GLU A 348 10.65 10.08 0.48
N THR A 349 10.37 8.78 0.47
CA THR A 349 10.41 7.90 1.65
C THR A 349 9.68 8.44 2.89
N ALA A 350 8.63 9.26 2.70
CA ALA A 350 7.90 9.89 3.79
C ALA A 350 7.34 8.87 4.78
N ASP A 351 7.62 9.09 6.08
CA ASP A 351 7.21 8.19 7.14
C ASP A 351 5.90 8.65 7.77
N ASN A 352 4.82 8.14 7.19
CA ASN A 352 3.44 8.36 7.60
C ASN A 352 3.05 9.87 7.60
N PRO A 353 3.02 10.51 6.42
CA PRO A 353 2.73 11.93 6.30
C PRO A 353 1.26 12.25 6.65
N ASN A 354 1.03 13.39 7.29
CA ASN A 354 -0.29 13.98 7.42
C ASN A 354 -0.74 14.58 6.07
N LEU A 355 -2.05 14.67 5.91
CA LEU A 355 -2.68 15.12 4.68
C LEU A 355 -4.06 15.72 4.94
N LYS A 356 -4.54 16.46 3.96
CA LYS A 356 -5.97 16.73 3.79
C LYS A 356 -6.54 15.80 2.73
N TYR A 357 -7.80 15.43 2.85
CA TYR A 357 -8.45 14.65 1.82
C TYR A 357 -9.89 15.08 1.53
N GLN A 358 -10.32 14.75 0.32
CA GLN A 358 -11.70 14.87 -0.11
C GLN A 358 -11.99 13.73 -1.10
N GLU A 359 -13.22 13.19 -1.06
CA GLU A 359 -13.68 12.29 -2.12
C GLU A 359 -13.85 13.06 -3.44
N VAL A 360 -13.42 12.44 -4.53
CA VAL A 360 -13.43 13.01 -5.89
C VAL A 360 -13.87 11.94 -6.90
N GLU A 361 -14.22 12.37 -8.11
CA GLU A 361 -14.41 11.45 -9.22
C GLU A 361 -13.11 10.68 -9.52
N CYS A 362 -13.22 9.39 -9.81
CA CYS A 362 -12.08 8.58 -10.14
C CYS A 362 -11.48 8.96 -11.50
N PRO A 363 -10.17 9.28 -11.57
CA PRO A 363 -9.47 9.40 -12.84
C PRO A 363 -9.59 8.12 -13.67
N GLN A 364 -9.77 8.27 -14.98
CA GLN A 364 -9.88 7.13 -15.90
C GLN A 364 -8.67 6.19 -15.80
N ALA A 365 -7.47 6.70 -15.55
CA ALA A 365 -6.27 5.87 -15.40
C ALA A 365 -6.35 4.90 -14.20
N LEU A 366 -7.07 5.24 -13.13
CA LEU A 366 -7.32 4.33 -12.01
C LEU A 366 -8.40 3.31 -12.35
N ILE A 367 -9.47 3.75 -13.02
CA ILE A 367 -10.56 2.89 -13.49
C ILE A 367 -10.06 1.85 -14.49
N ASP A 368 -9.21 2.25 -15.44
CA ASP A 368 -8.65 1.37 -16.47
C ASP A 368 -7.81 0.23 -15.88
N LEU A 369 -7.21 0.46 -14.70
CA LEU A 369 -6.41 -0.54 -13.99
C LEU A 369 -7.27 -1.43 -13.08
N SER A 370 -8.20 -0.84 -12.32
CA SER A 370 -9.00 -1.60 -11.35
C SER A 370 -10.22 -2.28 -11.95
N GLY A 371 -10.74 -1.75 -13.05
CA GLY A 371 -12.05 -2.11 -13.61
C GLY A 371 -13.25 -1.60 -12.81
N ILE A 372 -13.04 -0.92 -11.68
CA ILE A 372 -14.12 -0.39 -10.86
C ILE A 372 -14.44 1.04 -11.30
N ASP A 373 -15.53 1.19 -12.06
CA ASP A 373 -16.14 2.48 -12.37
C ASP A 373 -17.43 2.66 -11.56
N ARG A 374 -17.41 3.59 -10.61
CA ARG A 374 -18.60 3.96 -9.83
C ARG A 374 -19.44 5.05 -10.50
N GLY A 375 -18.91 5.72 -11.51
CA GLY A 375 -19.38 7.02 -11.96
C GLY A 375 -19.39 8.07 -10.85
N PRO A 376 -19.83 9.30 -11.15
CA PRO A 376 -20.13 10.30 -10.14
C PRO A 376 -21.32 9.78 -9.33
N LEU A 377 -21.12 9.53 -8.04
CA LEU A 377 -22.18 9.03 -7.17
C LEU A 377 -23.15 10.13 -6.73
N ASP A 378 -22.84 11.40 -7.02
CA ASP A 378 -23.55 12.60 -6.55
C ASP A 378 -23.79 12.60 -5.02
N ASP A 379 -23.03 11.78 -4.30
CA ASP A 379 -23.14 11.52 -2.87
C ASP A 379 -21.81 11.76 -2.15
N VAL A 380 -20.86 12.43 -2.83
CA VAL A 380 -19.56 12.85 -2.27
C VAL A 380 -19.82 13.47 -0.90
N GLN A 381 -19.50 12.70 0.14
CA GLN A 381 -19.86 13.09 1.49
C GLN A 381 -18.88 14.17 1.96
N SER A 382 -19.42 15.27 2.46
CA SER A 382 -18.66 16.14 3.36
C SER A 382 -18.24 15.31 4.58
N CYS A 383 -16.95 15.33 4.91
CA CYS A 383 -16.25 14.59 5.96
C CYS A 383 -17.17 13.84 6.94
N SER A 384 -17.52 12.59 6.62
CA SER A 384 -18.14 11.67 7.57
C SER A 384 -17.04 10.88 8.27
N GLY A 385 -16.31 11.57 9.16
CA GLY A 385 -15.16 11.02 9.88
C GLY A 385 -14.01 12.02 9.97
N GLY A 386 -14.14 13.01 10.87
CA GLY A 386 -13.15 14.04 11.10
C GLY A 386 -13.53 15.39 10.48
N GLY A 387 -14.71 15.89 10.83
CA GLY A 387 -15.13 17.24 10.48
C GLY A 387 -14.22 18.27 11.16
N GLY A 388 -13.50 19.03 10.32
CA GLY A 388 -12.82 20.26 10.67
C GLY A 388 -13.82 21.41 10.76
N GLY A 389 -14.04 21.96 11.96
CA GLY A 389 -14.61 23.30 12.16
C GLY A 389 -15.96 23.37 12.87
N SER A 390 -15.93 23.75 14.16
CA SER A 390 -16.98 24.33 15.05
C SER A 390 -18.40 23.76 15.11
N ASP A 391 -18.85 22.91 14.19
CA ASP A 391 -20.21 22.38 14.09
C ASP A 391 -20.23 20.84 14.11
N CYS A 392 -19.46 20.24 15.02
CA CYS A 392 -19.54 18.81 15.26
C CYS A 392 -20.92 18.44 15.83
N SER A 393 -21.64 17.55 15.15
CA SER A 393 -22.85 16.97 15.70
C SER A 393 -22.52 16.03 16.86
N GLN A 394 -23.47 15.85 17.78
CA GLN A 394 -23.30 14.91 18.89
C GLN A 394 -23.07 13.48 18.39
N GLU A 395 -23.67 13.11 17.26
CA GLU A 395 -23.51 11.78 16.65
C GLU A 395 -22.08 11.54 16.14
N GLU A 396 -21.44 12.56 15.56
CA GLU A 396 -20.05 12.47 15.12
C GLU A 396 -19.08 12.35 16.30
N MET A 397 -19.32 13.11 17.38
CA MET A 397 -18.52 13.02 18.61
C MET A 397 -18.69 11.69 19.34
N ASP A 398 -19.91 11.12 19.30
CA ASP A 398 -20.22 9.84 19.95
C ASP A 398 -19.58 8.64 19.22
N ASN A 399 -19.20 8.80 17.95
CA ASN A 399 -18.55 7.77 17.13
C ASN A 399 -17.02 7.76 17.25
N CYS A 400 -16.42 8.66 18.03
CA CYS A 400 -14.98 8.78 18.18
C CYS A 400 -14.40 7.74 19.15
N ASP A 401 -13.36 7.02 18.72
CA ASP A 401 -12.54 6.22 19.63
C ASP A 401 -11.54 7.13 20.36
N CYS A 402 -11.70 7.28 21.68
CA CYS A 402 -10.83 8.10 22.52
C CYS A 402 -9.71 7.30 23.21
N ALA A 403 -9.52 6.01 22.90
CA ALA A 403 -8.50 5.20 23.54
C ALA A 403 -7.06 5.74 23.35
N TRP A 404 -6.80 6.39 22.22
CA TRP A 404 -5.50 6.97 21.88
C TRP A 404 -5.11 8.18 22.74
N THR A 405 -6.07 8.87 23.37
CA THR A 405 -5.75 10.06 24.18
C THR A 405 -5.18 9.73 25.57
N ASN A 406 -5.24 8.46 25.98
CA ASN A 406 -4.85 8.01 27.32
C ASN A 406 -5.50 8.88 28.43
N GLY A 407 -6.82 9.03 28.34
CA GLY A 407 -7.60 9.87 29.27
C GLY A 407 -7.31 11.36 29.14
N GLY A 408 -7.00 11.83 27.92
CA GLY A 408 -6.70 13.22 27.61
C GLY A 408 -5.25 13.65 27.83
N SER A 409 -4.36 12.74 28.25
CA SER A 409 -2.95 13.06 28.53
C SER A 409 -2.07 13.12 27.28
N SER A 410 -2.53 12.57 26.17
CA SER A 410 -1.84 12.53 24.87
C SER A 410 -2.44 13.50 23.86
N CYS A 411 -3.30 14.42 24.30
CA CYS A 411 -3.89 15.42 23.42
C CYS A 411 -2.83 16.42 22.96
N GLY A 412 -2.56 16.41 21.64
CA GLY A 412 -1.70 17.38 20.96
C GLY A 412 -2.40 18.72 20.74
N GLU A 413 -1.96 19.48 19.74
CA GLU A 413 -2.67 20.69 19.30
C GLU A 413 -4.04 20.33 18.72
N ASP A 414 -5.02 21.23 18.85
CA ASP A 414 -6.36 21.07 18.27
C ASP A 414 -6.25 20.94 16.75
N ASP A 415 -6.52 19.73 16.25
CA ASP A 415 -6.47 19.39 14.83
C ASP A 415 -7.77 19.73 14.09
N GLY A 416 -8.71 20.36 14.79
CA GLY A 416 -10.02 20.77 14.28
C GLY A 416 -11.03 19.64 14.18
N SER A 417 -10.65 18.38 14.43
CA SER A 417 -11.53 17.23 14.26
C SER A 417 -12.58 17.12 15.36
N CYS A 418 -13.73 16.54 15.02
CA CYS A 418 -14.75 16.20 16.01
C CYS A 418 -14.27 15.18 17.04
N CYS A 419 -13.29 14.34 16.71
CA CYS A 419 -12.73 13.39 17.68
C CYS A 419 -11.71 14.02 18.59
N TRP A 420 -10.93 14.99 18.13
CA TRP A 420 -10.15 15.82 19.03
C TRP A 420 -11.06 16.60 19.96
N THR A 421 -12.11 17.26 19.43
CA THR A 421 -13.11 17.96 20.26
C THR A 421 -13.77 17.01 21.27
N ALA A 422 -14.16 15.80 20.86
CA ALA A 422 -14.82 14.82 21.72
C ALA A 422 -13.89 14.22 22.78
N CYS A 423 -12.63 13.93 22.41
CA CYS A 423 -11.70 13.15 23.23
C CYS A 423 -10.69 14.01 24.00
N CYS A 424 -10.46 15.26 23.58
CA CYS A 424 -9.46 16.18 24.12
C CYS A 424 -10.04 17.50 24.64
N GLY A 425 -11.19 17.93 24.14
CA GLY A 425 -12.03 18.99 24.74
C GLY A 425 -11.99 20.33 24.02
#